data_AF-A0A432RH19-F1
#
_entry.id   AF-A0A432RH19-F1
#
_cell.length_a   1.000
_cell.length_b   1.000
_cell.length_c   1.000
_cell.angle_alpha   90.00
_cell.angle_beta   90.00
_cell.angle_gamma   90.00
#
_symmetry.space_group_name_H-M   'P 1'
#
loop_
_entity.id
_entity.type
_entity.pdbx_description
1 polymer ?
#
loop_
_entity_poly.entity_id
_entity_poly.type
_entity_poly.pdbx_seq_one_letter_code
_entity_poly.pdbx_strand_id
1 'polypeptide(L)'
;MAKKILWGFLFWFLSYIGIGVILTLIGVKGDTAIYISMILAIPATFFLTKRKLQKNAEKEERLNESKKKLSEIISMDVSNIDFKNMFKNVQEKEQIKSAVFSSLYSYALKQDWDKFKELLELSKELGISIDKIDLYKKLIEIFIRDGELSEIEKETLLKVKDILGISDKDAKKLYSMIVTNFISNELRKIFEDNMVTPEEKEYIERLTKGLNIELDEKTQKRIEDLYSVYLMMNQPLNPIPCPINLQKNEECYFEIQKAELQKWKKEKVSYGGIGLSFKVAKGVRFYTGTGRITSSQDVLKTEDIGSIYITNKRFIFVGQKKTTSIKLDKILDFNIYEDEGVIEIKKETGPALIFRPLTDVNFFYLSAVLNRLMRENS
;
A
#
# COMPACT_ATOMS: atom_id res chain seq x y z
N MET A 1 -17.13 24.59 43.69
CA MET A 1 -18.29 25.30 44.29
C MET A 1 -17.98 26.77 44.59
N ALA A 2 -16.83 27.10 45.20
CA ALA A 2 -16.42 28.47 45.57
C ALA A 2 -16.40 29.51 44.41
N LYS A 3 -15.87 29.17 43.21
CA LYS A 3 -15.84 30.11 42.06
C LYS A 3 -17.24 30.50 41.52
N LYS A 4 -18.24 29.62 41.64
CA LYS A 4 -19.63 29.91 41.23
C LYS A 4 -20.34 30.81 42.23
N ILE A 5 -20.01 30.68 43.52
CA ILE A 5 -20.52 31.54 44.60
C ILE A 5 -19.93 32.96 44.46
N LEU A 6 -18.63 33.06 44.16
CA LEU A 6 -17.94 34.34 43.97
C LEU A 6 -18.49 35.17 42.79
N TRP A 7 -18.78 34.53 41.65
CA TRP A 7 -19.41 35.19 40.49
C TRP A 7 -20.86 35.59 40.75
N GLY A 8 -21.59 34.80 41.54
CA GLY A 8 -22.94 35.16 42.00
C GLY A 8 -22.93 36.40 42.89
N PHE A 9 -21.95 36.50 43.79
CA PHE A 9 -21.74 37.66 44.65
C PHE A 9 -21.37 38.92 43.86
N LEU A 10 -20.46 38.79 42.87
CA LEU A 10 -20.02 39.91 42.03
C LEU A 10 -21.17 40.47 41.17
N PHE A 11 -22.00 39.60 40.60
CA PHE A 11 -23.16 40.01 39.80
C PHE A 11 -24.25 40.67 40.66
N TRP A 12 -24.46 40.16 41.88
CA TRP A 12 -25.35 40.78 42.88
C TRP A 12 -24.86 42.19 43.25
N PHE A 13 -23.55 42.36 43.44
CA PHE A 13 -22.93 43.64 43.78
C PHE A 13 -23.02 44.68 42.64
N LEU A 14 -22.84 44.26 41.37
CA LEU A 14 -22.93 45.16 40.22
C LEU A 14 -24.37 45.59 39.90
N SER A 15 -25.34 44.68 40.04
CA SER A 15 -26.77 45.00 39.93
C SER A 15 -27.22 45.99 41.00
N TYR A 16 -26.66 45.88 42.20
CA TYR A 16 -26.94 46.75 43.34
C TYR A 16 -26.45 48.19 43.10
N ILE A 17 -25.26 48.35 42.50
CA ILE A 17 -24.71 49.66 42.11
C ILE A 17 -25.59 50.30 41.02
N GLY A 18 -25.99 49.56 39.99
CA GLY A 18 -26.82 50.08 38.89
C GLY A 18 -28.20 50.56 39.33
N ILE A 19 -28.88 49.82 40.21
CA ILE A 19 -30.20 50.20 40.74
C ILE A 19 -30.09 51.37 41.73
N GLY A 20 -29.01 51.44 42.51
CA GLY A 20 -28.73 52.55 43.43
C GLY A 20 -28.54 53.89 42.74
N VAL A 21 -27.88 53.91 41.56
CA VAL A 21 -27.69 55.11 40.73
C VAL A 21 -29.01 55.62 40.14
N ILE A 22 -29.90 54.71 39.73
CA ILE A 22 -31.22 55.08 39.18
C ILE A 22 -32.13 55.65 40.28
N LEU A 23 -32.13 55.04 41.48
CA LEU A 23 -32.94 55.51 42.61
C LEU A 23 -32.48 56.87 43.15
N THR A 24 -31.17 57.15 43.11
CA THR A 24 -30.63 58.47 43.48
C THR A 24 -30.96 59.55 42.45
N LEU A 25 -31.00 59.23 41.16
CA LEU A 25 -31.44 60.15 40.10
C LEU A 25 -32.93 60.55 40.22
N ILE A 26 -33.77 59.73 40.87
CA ILE A 26 -35.21 59.99 41.10
C ILE A 26 -35.45 60.61 42.50
N GLY A 27 -34.38 60.95 43.24
CA GLY A 27 -34.47 61.71 44.50
C GLY A 27 -34.62 60.89 45.78
N VAL A 28 -34.44 59.56 45.73
CA VAL A 28 -34.51 58.68 46.92
C VAL A 28 -33.17 58.75 47.69
N LYS A 29 -33.21 59.14 48.97
CA LYS A 29 -31.99 59.36 49.78
C LYS A 29 -31.48 58.08 50.46
N GLY A 30 -30.16 57.87 50.31
CA GLY A 30 -29.30 57.03 51.15
C GLY A 30 -29.86 55.67 51.54
N ASP A 31 -30.28 55.55 52.80
CA ASP A 31 -30.68 54.28 53.41
C ASP A 31 -31.94 53.67 52.79
N THR A 32 -32.85 54.50 52.28
CA THR A 32 -34.07 54.02 51.60
C THR A 32 -33.78 53.50 50.18
N ALA A 33 -32.82 54.09 49.47
CA ALA A 33 -32.40 53.61 48.15
C ALA A 33 -31.68 52.26 48.26
N ILE A 34 -30.90 52.06 49.33
CA ILE A 34 -30.23 50.81 49.69
C ILE A 34 -31.24 49.70 50.00
N TYR A 35 -32.27 49.99 50.80
CA TYR A 35 -33.31 49.01 51.14
C TYR A 35 -34.14 48.60 49.91
N ILE A 36 -34.52 49.56 49.07
CA ILE A 36 -35.32 49.29 47.86
C ILE A 36 -34.50 48.52 46.82
N SER A 37 -33.20 48.82 46.65
CA SER A 37 -32.34 48.07 45.74
C SER A 37 -32.09 46.63 46.22
N MET A 38 -31.98 46.40 47.54
CA MET A 38 -31.96 45.04 48.12
C MET A 38 -33.25 44.26 47.83
N ILE A 39 -34.42 44.90 48.03
CA ILE A 39 -35.73 44.27 47.79
C ILE A 39 -35.94 43.94 46.31
N LEU A 40 -35.44 44.77 45.37
CA LEU A 40 -35.58 44.55 43.92
C LEU A 40 -34.54 43.58 43.34
N ALA A 41 -33.34 43.49 43.94
CA ALA A 41 -32.28 42.58 43.48
C ALA A 41 -32.55 41.09 43.79
N ILE A 42 -33.28 40.80 44.88
CA ILE A 42 -33.64 39.43 45.27
C ILE A 42 -34.57 38.76 44.24
N PRO A 43 -35.67 39.39 43.78
CA PRO A 43 -36.51 38.86 42.70
C PRO A 43 -35.77 38.71 41.37
N ALA A 44 -34.92 39.67 41.00
CA ALA A 44 -34.20 39.64 39.73
C ALA A 44 -33.17 38.49 39.66
N THR A 45 -32.41 38.29 40.74
CA THR A 45 -31.48 37.15 40.82
C THR A 45 -32.22 35.81 40.88
N PHE A 46 -33.29 35.70 41.66
CA PHE A 46 -34.16 34.51 41.71
C PHE A 46 -34.77 34.17 40.34
N PHE A 47 -35.20 35.18 39.58
CA PHE A 47 -35.74 35.02 38.23
C PHE A 47 -34.68 34.55 37.23
N LEU A 48 -33.44 35.06 37.34
CA LEU A 48 -32.31 34.61 36.52
C LEU A 48 -31.87 33.17 36.87
N THR A 49 -31.82 32.79 38.16
CA THR A 49 -31.56 31.40 38.56
C THR A 49 -32.69 30.47 38.12
N LYS A 50 -33.96 30.87 38.26
CA LYS A 50 -35.11 30.09 37.80
C LYS A 50 -35.09 29.87 36.28
N ARG A 51 -34.83 30.92 35.48
CA ARG A 51 -34.64 30.80 34.03
C ARG A 51 -33.46 29.89 33.67
N LYS A 52 -32.36 29.97 34.41
CA LYS A 52 -31.18 29.11 34.20
C LYS A 52 -31.47 27.65 34.55
N LEU A 53 -32.21 27.39 35.63
CA LEU A 53 -32.66 26.06 36.02
C LEU A 53 -33.64 25.47 35.00
N GLN A 54 -34.60 26.27 34.52
CA GLN A 54 -35.52 25.86 33.44
C GLN A 54 -34.77 25.48 32.17
N LYS A 55 -33.85 26.34 31.70
CA LYS A 55 -33.01 26.02 30.52
C LYS A 55 -32.16 24.76 30.70
N ASN A 56 -31.69 24.50 31.92
CA ASN A 56 -30.92 23.28 32.21
C ASN A 56 -31.81 22.03 32.23
N ALA A 57 -33.03 22.14 32.78
CA ALA A 57 -34.00 21.06 32.80
C ALA A 57 -34.49 20.71 31.38
N GLU A 58 -34.82 21.73 30.58
CA GLU A 58 -35.17 21.57 29.16
C GLU A 58 -34.04 20.90 28.36
N LYS A 59 -32.79 21.27 28.62
CA LYS A 59 -31.62 20.65 27.99
C LYS A 59 -31.45 19.18 28.40
N GLU A 60 -31.73 18.85 29.65
CA GLU A 60 -31.63 17.50 30.20
C GLU A 60 -32.75 16.60 29.69
N GLU A 61 -33.96 17.13 29.54
CA GLU A 61 -35.10 16.45 28.93
C GLU A 61 -34.82 16.11 27.46
N ARG A 62 -34.37 17.10 26.67
CA ARG A 62 -33.96 16.88 25.26
C ARG A 62 -32.89 15.81 25.14
N LEU A 63 -31.88 15.84 26.01
CA LEU A 63 -30.80 14.85 26.01
C LEU A 63 -31.34 13.44 26.26
N ASN A 64 -32.27 13.27 27.19
CA ASN A 64 -32.87 11.97 27.49
C ASN A 64 -33.74 11.46 26.34
N GLU A 65 -34.45 12.35 25.65
CA GLU A 65 -35.21 12.01 24.45
C GLU A 65 -34.28 11.51 23.32
N SER A 66 -33.18 12.24 23.03
CA SER A 66 -32.21 11.82 22.02
C SER A 66 -31.54 10.49 22.35
N LYS A 67 -31.28 10.19 23.64
CA LYS A 67 -30.78 8.87 24.07
C LYS A 67 -31.78 7.75 23.80
N LYS A 68 -33.06 7.98 24.09
CA LYS A 68 -34.12 6.99 23.84
C LYS A 68 -34.23 6.68 22.34
N LYS A 69 -34.26 7.71 21.49
CA LYS A 69 -34.26 7.54 20.03
C LYS A 69 -33.03 6.76 19.54
N LEU A 70 -31.85 7.06 20.07
CA LEU A 70 -30.63 6.32 19.73
C LEU A 70 -30.74 4.83 20.10
N SER A 71 -31.30 4.48 21.27
CA SER A 71 -31.51 3.07 21.65
C SER A 71 -32.44 2.33 20.70
N GLU A 72 -33.49 2.99 20.23
CA GLU A 72 -34.46 2.42 19.29
C GLU A 72 -33.81 2.18 17.91
N ILE A 73 -32.97 3.11 17.45
CA ILE A 73 -32.27 3.03 16.16
C ILE A 73 -31.21 1.91 16.15
N ILE A 74 -30.39 1.82 17.19
CA ILE A 74 -29.23 0.92 17.23
C ILE A 74 -29.57 -0.44 17.87
N SER A 75 -30.78 -0.60 18.42
CA SER A 75 -31.17 -1.80 19.18
C SER A 75 -30.21 -2.12 20.35
N MET A 76 -29.63 -1.08 20.96
CA MET A 76 -28.70 -1.19 22.10
C MET A 76 -29.21 -0.41 23.30
N ASP A 77 -29.02 -0.94 24.52
CA ASP A 77 -29.34 -0.22 25.76
C ASP A 77 -28.31 0.89 26.01
N VAL A 78 -28.65 2.11 25.61
CA VAL A 78 -27.85 3.32 25.85
C VAL A 78 -28.33 4.13 27.06
N SER A 79 -29.31 3.63 27.81
CA SER A 79 -29.94 4.36 28.92
C SER A 79 -29.00 4.55 30.12
N ASN A 80 -28.08 3.60 30.33
CA ASN A 80 -27.11 3.60 31.44
C ASN A 80 -25.87 4.48 31.19
N ILE A 81 -25.75 5.11 30.01
CA ILE A 81 -24.59 5.94 29.66
C ILE A 81 -24.77 7.36 30.21
N ASP A 82 -23.84 7.76 31.08
CA ASP A 82 -23.76 9.11 31.63
C ASP A 82 -23.08 10.07 30.64
N PHE A 83 -23.84 10.55 29.65
CA PHE A 83 -23.36 11.56 28.69
C PHE A 83 -23.05 12.93 29.34
N LYS A 84 -23.52 13.19 30.58
CA LYS A 84 -23.42 14.48 31.28
C LYS A 84 -22.07 14.62 32.02
N ASN A 85 -21.52 13.52 32.50
CA ASN A 85 -20.12 13.41 32.94
C ASN A 85 -19.32 12.71 31.82
N MET A 86 -18.65 13.47 30.95
CA MET A 86 -17.86 12.95 29.81
C MET A 86 -17.31 11.53 30.05
N PHE A 87 -17.96 10.54 29.42
CA PHE A 87 -17.60 9.13 29.29
C PHE A 87 -16.81 8.54 30.46
N LYS A 88 -17.48 7.89 31.43
CA LYS A 88 -16.83 7.21 32.57
C LYS A 88 -15.82 6.13 32.16
N ASN A 89 -15.90 5.58 30.94
CA ASN A 89 -14.93 4.62 30.39
C ASN A 89 -14.72 4.84 28.88
N VAL A 90 -13.47 4.80 28.42
CA VAL A 90 -13.07 4.95 27.00
C VAL A 90 -13.63 3.81 26.14
N GLN A 91 -13.77 2.62 26.70
CA GLN A 91 -14.18 1.42 25.96
C GLN A 91 -15.66 1.46 25.53
N GLU A 92 -16.56 1.93 26.40
CA GLU A 92 -17.99 2.09 26.07
C GLU A 92 -18.20 3.14 24.99
N LYS A 93 -17.41 4.21 25.00
CA LYS A 93 -17.44 5.28 23.99
C LYS A 93 -17.11 4.73 22.59
N GLU A 94 -16.10 3.87 22.49
CA GLU A 94 -15.71 3.26 21.22
C GLU A 94 -16.75 2.25 20.71
N GLN A 95 -17.40 1.50 21.61
CA GLN A 95 -18.50 0.60 21.24
C GLN A 95 -19.69 1.36 20.65
N ILE A 96 -20.12 2.45 21.29
CA ILE A 96 -21.25 3.27 20.80
C ILE A 96 -20.90 3.91 19.46
N LYS A 97 -19.69 4.46 19.32
CA LYS A 97 -19.23 5.00 18.04
C LYS A 97 -19.30 3.92 16.95
N SER A 98 -18.72 2.75 17.21
CA SER A 98 -18.75 1.64 16.25
C SER A 98 -20.18 1.26 15.83
N ALA A 99 -21.10 1.20 16.79
CA ALA A 99 -22.50 0.87 16.52
C ALA A 99 -23.23 1.97 15.71
N VAL A 100 -22.96 3.24 16.00
CA VAL A 100 -23.46 4.38 15.21
C VAL A 100 -22.92 4.31 13.77
N PHE A 101 -21.62 4.08 13.60
CA PHE A 101 -20.98 3.93 12.28
C PHE A 101 -21.59 2.76 11.49
N SER A 102 -21.78 1.60 12.11
CA SER A 102 -22.40 0.43 11.48
C SER A 102 -23.84 0.69 11.06
N SER A 103 -24.61 1.42 11.89
CA SER A 103 -25.99 1.77 11.58
C SER A 103 -26.09 2.79 10.45
N LEU A 104 -25.24 3.82 10.45
CA LEU A 104 -25.13 4.78 9.33
C LEU A 104 -24.79 4.08 8.03
N TYR A 105 -23.85 3.13 8.07
CA TYR A 105 -23.49 2.31 6.92
C TYR A 105 -24.69 1.49 6.40
N SER A 106 -25.40 0.81 7.29
CA SER A 106 -26.60 0.03 6.97
C SER A 106 -27.71 0.88 6.33
N TYR A 107 -27.92 2.11 6.83
CA TYR A 107 -28.91 3.03 6.24
C TYR A 107 -28.46 3.57 4.88
N ALA A 108 -27.17 3.87 4.70
CA ALA A 108 -26.65 4.27 3.40
C ALA A 108 -26.85 3.17 2.35
N LEU A 109 -26.54 1.92 2.68
CA LEU A 109 -26.79 0.76 1.80
C LEU A 109 -28.26 0.58 1.42
N LYS A 110 -29.16 0.80 2.38
CA LYS A 110 -30.62 0.69 2.16
C LYS A 110 -31.23 1.94 1.52
N GLN A 111 -30.42 2.98 1.28
CA GLN A 111 -30.85 4.31 0.84
C GLN A 111 -31.92 4.94 1.75
N ASP A 112 -31.91 4.61 3.04
CA ASP A 112 -32.80 5.18 4.07
C ASP A 112 -32.23 6.52 4.56
N TRP A 113 -32.33 7.54 3.70
CA TRP A 113 -31.71 8.85 3.92
C TRP A 113 -32.28 9.62 5.11
N ASP A 114 -33.54 9.36 5.46
CA ASP A 114 -34.20 10.00 6.58
C ASP A 114 -33.60 9.52 7.89
N LYS A 115 -33.49 8.20 8.08
CA LYS A 115 -32.81 7.64 9.26
C LYS A 115 -31.32 7.93 9.28
N PHE A 116 -30.67 7.97 8.11
CA PHE A 116 -29.27 8.35 8.02
C PHE A 116 -29.02 9.77 8.56
N LYS A 117 -29.83 10.75 8.13
CA LYS A 117 -29.74 12.14 8.60
C LYS A 117 -30.14 12.26 10.07
N GLU A 118 -31.22 11.61 10.48
CA GLU A 118 -31.66 11.59 11.88
C GLU A 118 -30.55 11.07 12.80
N LEU A 119 -29.91 9.95 12.45
CA LEU A 119 -28.82 9.40 13.24
C LEU A 119 -27.58 10.31 13.28
N LEU A 120 -27.25 10.98 12.17
CA LEU A 120 -26.18 11.98 12.16
C LEU A 120 -26.49 13.15 13.10
N GLU A 121 -27.72 13.67 13.10
CA GLU A 121 -28.15 14.75 13.99
C GLU A 121 -28.12 14.32 15.45
N LEU A 122 -28.71 13.16 15.77
CA LEU A 122 -28.69 12.58 17.11
C LEU A 122 -27.27 12.37 17.64
N SER A 123 -26.36 11.86 16.79
CA SER A 123 -24.96 11.66 17.17
C SER A 123 -24.28 12.97 17.56
N LYS A 124 -24.57 14.07 16.85
CA LYS A 124 -24.05 15.41 17.12
C LYS A 124 -24.61 15.98 18.42
N GLU A 125 -25.90 15.82 18.67
CA GLU A 125 -26.55 16.25 19.92
C GLU A 125 -25.97 15.54 21.14
N LEU A 126 -25.66 14.25 21.00
CA LEU A 126 -25.07 13.41 22.05
C LEU A 126 -23.55 13.62 22.21
N GLY A 127 -22.93 14.49 21.41
CA GLY A 127 -21.49 14.74 21.45
C GLY A 127 -20.63 13.56 20.98
N ILE A 128 -21.21 12.66 20.18
CA ILE A 128 -20.50 11.56 19.54
C ILE A 128 -19.80 12.12 18.30
N SER A 129 -18.47 12.27 18.39
CA SER A 129 -17.67 12.75 17.26
C SER A 129 -17.61 11.66 16.18
N ILE A 130 -18.29 11.89 15.06
CA ILE A 130 -18.19 11.09 13.84
C ILE A 130 -17.21 11.77 12.90
N ASP A 131 -16.12 11.07 12.56
CA ASP A 131 -15.23 11.50 11.50
C ASP A 131 -15.91 11.22 10.15
N LYS A 132 -16.36 12.31 9.50
CA LYS A 132 -17.04 12.27 8.22
C LYS A 132 -16.15 11.68 7.12
N ILE A 133 -14.85 11.95 7.17
CA ILE A 133 -13.89 11.43 6.19
C ILE A 133 -13.77 9.93 6.38
N ASP A 134 -13.61 9.47 7.62
CA ASP A 134 -13.53 8.03 7.93
C ASP A 134 -14.78 7.25 7.50
N LEU A 135 -15.97 7.83 7.75
CA LEU A 135 -17.23 7.23 7.30
C LEU A 135 -17.29 7.08 5.78
N TYR A 136 -16.92 8.13 5.05
CA TYR A 136 -16.90 8.13 3.59
C TYR A 136 -15.86 7.15 3.04
N LYS A 137 -14.67 7.07 3.64
CA LYS A 137 -13.62 6.11 3.27
C LYS A 137 -14.11 4.66 3.40
N LYS A 138 -14.72 4.31 4.54
CA LYS A 138 -15.25 2.96 4.79
C LYS A 138 -16.32 2.55 3.79
N LEU A 139 -17.19 3.48 3.39
CA LEU A 139 -18.18 3.23 2.34
C LEU A 139 -17.52 2.88 1.00
N ILE A 140 -16.51 3.65 0.59
CA ILE A 140 -15.75 3.35 -0.63
C ILE A 140 -15.10 1.97 -0.51
N GLU A 141 -14.40 1.67 0.59
CA GLU A 141 -13.73 0.38 0.80
C GLU A 141 -14.67 -0.82 0.66
N ILE A 142 -15.94 -0.68 1.06
CA ILE A 142 -16.89 -1.76 0.95
C ILE A 142 -17.46 -1.87 -0.46
N PHE A 143 -17.76 -0.75 -1.11
CA PHE A 143 -18.33 -0.74 -2.47
C PHE A 143 -17.33 -1.17 -3.55
N ILE A 144 -16.03 -1.07 -3.30
CA ILE A 144 -15.02 -1.51 -4.29
C ILE A 144 -14.60 -2.97 -4.10
N ARG A 145 -15.11 -3.65 -3.08
CA ARG A 145 -14.62 -4.97 -2.64
C ARG A 145 -14.87 -6.06 -3.68
N ASP A 146 -15.98 -5.98 -4.40
CA ASP A 146 -16.32 -6.88 -5.50
C ASP A 146 -15.59 -6.52 -6.81
N GLY A 147 -14.93 -5.37 -6.84
CA GLY A 147 -14.15 -4.92 -7.98
C GLY A 147 -14.93 -4.09 -9.00
N GLU A 148 -16.17 -3.71 -8.69
CA GLU A 148 -17.01 -2.93 -9.58
C GLU A 148 -17.78 -1.89 -8.77
N LEU A 149 -17.96 -0.69 -9.34
CA LEU A 149 -18.82 0.30 -8.70
C LEU A 149 -20.15 0.37 -9.45
N SER A 150 -21.20 -0.19 -8.87
CA SER A 150 -22.54 -0.17 -9.46
C SER A 150 -23.11 1.26 -9.51
N GLU A 151 -24.12 1.49 -10.36
CA GLU A 151 -24.79 2.79 -10.44
C GLU A 151 -25.44 3.18 -9.09
N ILE A 152 -25.98 2.21 -8.37
CA ILE A 152 -26.56 2.42 -7.03
C ILE A 152 -25.48 2.89 -6.03
N GLU A 153 -24.29 2.30 -6.07
CA GLU A 153 -23.19 2.68 -5.17
C GLU A 153 -22.62 4.05 -5.52
N LYS A 154 -22.53 4.38 -6.82
CA LYS A 154 -22.17 5.73 -7.28
C LYS A 154 -23.15 6.78 -6.75
N GLU A 155 -24.44 6.55 -6.92
CA GLU A 155 -25.48 7.44 -6.39
C GLU A 155 -25.42 7.56 -4.87
N THR A 156 -25.19 6.44 -4.18
CA THR A 156 -25.05 6.41 -2.72
C THR A 156 -23.85 7.23 -2.26
N LEU A 157 -22.69 7.09 -2.90
CA LEU A 157 -21.49 7.89 -2.59
C LEU A 157 -21.74 9.38 -2.84
N LEU A 158 -22.42 9.74 -3.94
CA LEU A 158 -22.78 11.14 -4.21
C LEU A 158 -23.69 11.71 -3.12
N LYS A 159 -24.74 10.99 -2.73
CA LYS A 159 -25.66 11.43 -1.67
C LYS A 159 -24.96 11.55 -0.31
N VAL A 160 -24.14 10.57 0.07
CA VAL A 160 -23.39 10.63 1.33
C VAL A 160 -22.40 11.79 1.32
N LYS A 161 -21.66 11.98 0.22
CA LYS A 161 -20.76 13.13 0.04
C LYS A 161 -21.49 14.46 0.27
N ASP A 162 -22.67 14.63 -0.34
CA ASP A 162 -23.48 15.84 -0.20
C ASP A 162 -23.96 16.04 1.25
N ILE A 163 -24.49 14.99 1.90
CA ILE A 163 -24.97 15.05 3.29
C ILE A 163 -23.83 15.39 4.26
N LEU A 164 -22.65 14.81 4.04
CA LEU A 164 -21.49 15.06 4.89
C LEU A 164 -20.83 16.42 4.59
N GLY A 165 -21.13 17.04 3.45
CA GLY A 165 -20.54 18.31 3.01
C GLY A 165 -19.08 18.16 2.59
N ILE A 166 -18.74 17.03 1.96
CA ILE A 166 -17.40 16.77 1.43
C ILE A 166 -17.28 17.42 0.04
N SER A 167 -16.18 18.13 -0.23
CA SER A 167 -15.98 18.75 -1.53
C SER A 167 -15.75 17.69 -2.62
N ASP A 168 -16.15 17.96 -3.86
CA ASP A 168 -15.89 17.05 -4.99
C ASP A 168 -14.40 16.74 -5.17
N LYS A 169 -13.54 17.73 -4.91
CA LYS A 169 -12.09 17.58 -4.98
C LYS A 169 -11.58 16.58 -3.94
N ASP A 170 -12.05 16.70 -2.70
CA ASP A 170 -11.63 15.81 -1.62
C ASP A 170 -12.21 14.40 -1.81
N ALA A 171 -13.46 14.29 -2.24
CA ALA A 171 -14.12 13.02 -2.55
C ALA A 171 -13.38 12.26 -3.66
N LYS A 172 -13.03 12.95 -4.76
CA LYS A 172 -12.26 12.35 -5.86
C LYS A 172 -10.86 11.91 -5.42
N LYS A 173 -10.17 12.74 -4.62
CA LYS A 173 -8.84 12.40 -4.08
C LYS A 173 -8.89 11.20 -3.14
N LEU A 174 -9.90 11.14 -2.26
CA LEU A 174 -10.10 10.01 -1.35
C LEU A 174 -10.39 8.73 -2.13
N TYR A 175 -11.29 8.80 -3.11
CA TYR A 175 -11.60 7.68 -3.99
C TYR A 175 -10.34 7.17 -4.68
N SER A 176 -9.60 8.03 -5.40
CA SER A 176 -8.39 7.59 -6.11
C SER A 176 -7.36 6.95 -5.17
N MET A 177 -7.15 7.53 -3.99
CA MET A 177 -6.20 7.00 -3.00
C MET A 177 -6.60 5.61 -2.50
N ILE A 178 -7.88 5.42 -2.15
CA ILE A 178 -8.38 4.13 -1.64
C ILE A 178 -8.29 3.07 -2.73
N VAL A 179 -8.75 3.40 -3.93
CA VAL A 179 -8.78 2.40 -5.00
C VAL A 179 -7.38 2.01 -5.46
N THR A 180 -6.45 2.97 -5.57
CA THR A 180 -5.04 2.66 -5.86
C THR A 180 -4.44 1.74 -4.79
N ASN A 181 -4.75 1.96 -3.50
CA ASN A 181 -4.28 1.09 -2.43
C ASN A 181 -4.91 -0.31 -2.50
N PHE A 182 -6.21 -0.40 -2.82
CA PHE A 182 -6.91 -1.66 -3.01
C PHE A 182 -6.29 -2.47 -4.15
N ILE A 183 -6.17 -1.88 -5.35
CA ILE A 183 -5.56 -2.54 -6.52
C ILE A 183 -4.11 -2.95 -6.22
N SER A 184 -3.32 -2.09 -5.59
CA SER A 184 -1.93 -2.41 -5.24
C SER A 184 -1.84 -3.62 -4.29
N ASN A 185 -2.78 -3.74 -3.35
CA ASN A 185 -2.86 -4.89 -2.46
C ASN A 185 -3.28 -6.17 -3.18
N GLU A 186 -4.23 -6.10 -4.10
CA GLU A 186 -4.67 -7.24 -4.91
C GLU A 186 -3.56 -7.71 -5.84
N LEU A 187 -2.92 -6.80 -6.58
CA LEU A 187 -1.77 -7.12 -7.43
C LEU A 187 -0.61 -7.73 -6.64
N ARG A 188 -0.35 -7.23 -5.44
CA ARG A 188 0.69 -7.81 -4.57
C ARG A 188 0.41 -9.28 -4.26
N LYS A 189 -0.84 -9.65 -3.96
CA LYS A 189 -1.23 -11.05 -3.69
C LYS A 189 -1.07 -11.92 -4.94
N ILE A 190 -1.53 -11.41 -6.10
CA ILE A 190 -1.39 -12.10 -7.38
C ILE A 190 0.09 -12.34 -7.71
N PHE A 191 0.97 -11.38 -7.42
CA PHE A 191 2.39 -11.52 -7.72
C PHE A 191 3.18 -12.39 -6.72
N GLU A 192 2.55 -12.97 -5.68
CA GLU A 192 3.26 -13.75 -4.65
C GLU A 192 3.91 -15.01 -5.19
N ASP A 193 3.28 -15.68 -6.16
CA ASP A 193 3.77 -16.92 -6.76
C ASP A 193 4.68 -16.68 -7.98
N ASN A 194 4.97 -15.41 -8.31
CA ASN A 194 5.69 -14.98 -9.51
C ASN A 194 5.11 -15.57 -10.81
N MET A 195 3.79 -15.74 -10.87
CA MET A 195 3.06 -16.16 -12.04
C MET A 195 1.76 -15.35 -12.15
N VAL A 196 1.18 -15.26 -13.34
CA VAL A 196 -0.19 -14.76 -13.50
C VAL A 196 -0.94 -15.78 -14.35
N THR A 197 -2.02 -16.30 -13.80
CA THR A 197 -2.92 -17.25 -14.49
C THR A 197 -3.92 -16.51 -15.40
N PRO A 198 -4.58 -17.21 -16.34
CA PRO A 198 -5.65 -16.62 -17.15
C PRO A 198 -6.78 -16.04 -16.29
N GLU A 199 -7.17 -16.75 -15.23
CA GLU A 199 -8.23 -16.32 -14.31
C GLU A 199 -7.84 -15.05 -13.56
N GLU A 200 -6.58 -14.93 -13.13
CA GLU A 200 -6.06 -13.71 -12.48
C GLU A 200 -5.93 -12.56 -13.46
N LYS A 201 -5.54 -12.82 -14.70
CA LYS A 201 -5.50 -11.80 -15.75
C LYS A 201 -6.90 -11.23 -16.03
N GLU A 202 -7.89 -12.10 -16.18
CA GLU A 202 -9.30 -11.69 -16.32
C GLU A 202 -9.79 -10.92 -15.10
N TYR A 203 -9.41 -11.35 -13.89
CA TYR A 203 -9.72 -10.65 -12.66
C TYR A 203 -9.15 -9.22 -12.65
N ILE A 204 -7.88 -9.04 -13.00
CA ILE A 204 -7.23 -7.71 -13.08
C ILE A 204 -7.94 -6.83 -14.11
N GLU A 205 -8.28 -7.37 -15.27
CA GLU A 205 -9.03 -6.63 -16.29
C GLU A 205 -10.42 -6.21 -15.79
N ARG A 206 -11.11 -7.08 -15.06
CA ARG A 206 -12.41 -6.75 -14.45
C ARG A 206 -12.25 -5.63 -13.42
N LEU A 207 -11.26 -5.73 -12.54
CA LEU A 207 -10.99 -4.70 -11.51
C LEU A 207 -10.72 -3.33 -12.13
N THR A 208 -9.82 -3.28 -13.12
CA THR A 208 -9.41 -2.02 -13.75
C THR A 208 -10.55 -1.37 -14.53
N LYS A 209 -11.33 -2.17 -15.26
CA LYS A 209 -12.53 -1.68 -15.99
C LYS A 209 -13.64 -1.26 -15.03
N GLY A 210 -13.98 -2.09 -14.05
CA GLY A 210 -15.07 -1.86 -13.09
C GLY A 210 -14.85 -0.65 -12.18
N LEU A 211 -13.59 -0.34 -11.88
CA LEU A 211 -13.20 0.81 -11.05
C LEU A 211 -12.70 2.01 -11.90
N ASN A 212 -12.71 1.89 -13.22
CA ASN A 212 -12.29 2.91 -14.18
C ASN A 212 -10.88 3.46 -13.89
N ILE A 213 -9.90 2.56 -13.76
CA ILE A 213 -8.50 2.88 -13.47
C ILE A 213 -7.59 2.30 -14.54
N GLU A 214 -6.66 3.13 -14.98
CA GLU A 214 -5.57 2.72 -15.86
C GLU A 214 -4.34 2.36 -15.02
N LEU A 215 -3.77 1.19 -15.31
CA LEU A 215 -2.50 0.76 -14.72
C LEU A 215 -1.34 1.45 -15.44
N ASP A 216 -0.28 1.76 -14.72
CA ASP A 216 0.95 2.29 -15.33
C ASP A 216 1.65 1.24 -16.21
N GLU A 217 2.42 1.71 -17.19
CA GLU A 217 3.12 0.87 -18.17
C GLU A 217 4.02 -0.19 -17.53
N LYS A 218 4.67 0.14 -16.41
CA LYS A 218 5.57 -0.79 -15.72
C LYS A 218 4.78 -1.94 -15.08
N THR A 219 3.64 -1.63 -14.48
CA THR A 219 2.74 -2.64 -13.90
C THR A 219 2.15 -3.53 -14.98
N GLN A 220 1.69 -2.95 -16.10
CA GLN A 220 1.19 -3.72 -17.24
C GLN A 220 2.23 -4.69 -17.80
N LYS A 221 3.46 -4.19 -18.05
CA LYS A 221 4.57 -5.02 -18.50
C LYS A 221 4.87 -6.15 -17.54
N ARG A 222 4.87 -5.89 -16.23
CA ARG A 222 5.07 -6.94 -15.23
C ARG A 222 4.00 -8.03 -15.28
N ILE A 223 2.73 -7.66 -15.46
CA ILE A 223 1.63 -8.64 -15.61
C ILE A 223 1.87 -9.50 -16.87
N GLU A 224 2.26 -8.90 -17.98
CA GLU A 224 2.57 -9.60 -19.22
C GLU A 224 3.76 -10.57 -19.06
N ASP A 225 4.84 -10.11 -18.44
CA ASP A 225 6.02 -10.92 -18.14
C ASP A 225 5.62 -12.15 -17.30
N LEU A 226 4.83 -11.97 -16.23
CA LEU A 226 4.38 -13.06 -15.37
C LEU A 226 3.38 -14.00 -16.04
N TYR A 227 2.49 -13.47 -16.88
CA TYR A 227 1.57 -14.27 -17.67
C TYR A 227 2.32 -15.12 -18.72
N SER A 228 3.44 -14.59 -19.24
CA SER A 228 4.30 -15.36 -20.14
C SER A 228 4.95 -16.55 -19.42
N VAL A 229 5.30 -16.44 -18.12
CA VAL A 229 5.73 -17.57 -17.28
C VAL A 229 4.67 -18.68 -17.33
N TYR A 230 3.41 -18.33 -17.07
CA TYR A 230 2.29 -19.28 -17.03
C TYR A 230 2.14 -20.01 -18.37
N LEU A 231 2.15 -19.26 -19.48
CA LEU A 231 2.03 -19.84 -20.82
C LEU A 231 3.18 -20.83 -21.09
N MET A 232 4.42 -20.47 -20.74
CA MET A 232 5.58 -21.33 -20.92
C MET A 232 5.50 -22.62 -20.08
N MET A 233 4.89 -22.58 -18.90
CA MET A 233 4.74 -23.74 -18.02
C MET A 233 3.60 -24.67 -18.45
N ASN A 234 2.50 -24.12 -18.98
CA ASN A 234 1.25 -24.88 -19.16
C ASN A 234 0.86 -25.14 -20.62
N GLN A 235 1.41 -24.41 -21.59
CA GLN A 235 1.21 -24.71 -23.02
C GLN A 235 2.17 -25.81 -23.47
N PRO A 236 1.82 -26.66 -24.46
CA PRO A 236 2.82 -27.55 -25.06
C PRO A 236 3.97 -26.74 -25.66
N LEU A 237 5.22 -27.18 -25.41
CA LEU A 237 6.37 -26.58 -26.10
C LEU A 237 6.26 -26.91 -27.59
N ASN A 238 6.32 -25.89 -28.45
CA ASN A 238 6.29 -26.08 -29.88
C ASN A 238 7.70 -26.28 -30.42
N PRO A 239 7.99 -27.40 -31.11
CA PRO A 239 9.29 -27.61 -31.72
C PRO A 239 9.60 -26.54 -32.77
N ILE A 240 10.85 -26.08 -32.80
CA ILE A 240 11.38 -25.19 -33.84
C ILE A 240 12.25 -25.96 -34.84
N PRO A 241 12.32 -25.52 -36.10
CA PRO A 241 13.28 -26.08 -37.07
C PRO A 241 14.71 -25.97 -36.55
N CYS A 242 15.49 -27.03 -36.71
CA CYS A 242 16.87 -27.09 -36.22
C CYS A 242 17.81 -27.55 -37.34
N PRO A 243 18.90 -26.81 -37.64
CA PRO A 243 19.82 -27.15 -38.73
C PRO A 243 20.79 -28.30 -38.39
N ILE A 244 20.73 -28.84 -37.18
CA ILE A 244 21.61 -29.93 -36.72
C ILE A 244 20.89 -31.29 -36.80
N ASN A 245 21.67 -32.37 -36.88
CA ASN A 245 21.11 -33.72 -36.82
C ASN A 245 20.60 -34.04 -35.41
N LEU A 246 19.28 -34.22 -35.30
CA LEU A 246 18.59 -34.63 -34.09
C LEU A 246 18.52 -36.16 -33.99
N GLN A 247 18.55 -36.68 -32.76
CA GLN A 247 18.35 -38.10 -32.47
C GLN A 247 16.87 -38.50 -32.67
N LYS A 248 16.59 -39.81 -32.68
CA LYS A 248 15.20 -40.31 -32.71
C LYS A 248 14.39 -39.73 -31.55
N ASN A 249 13.22 -39.17 -31.84
CA ASN A 249 12.33 -38.49 -30.88
C ASN A 249 13.01 -37.34 -30.12
N GLU A 250 13.98 -36.66 -30.75
CA GLU A 250 14.57 -35.42 -30.24
C GLU A 250 14.03 -34.24 -31.03
N GLU A 251 13.54 -33.22 -30.33
CA GLU A 251 12.95 -32.01 -30.89
C GLU A 251 13.66 -30.79 -30.30
N CYS A 252 13.87 -29.76 -31.12
CA CYS A 252 14.50 -28.51 -30.69
C CYS A 252 13.44 -27.51 -30.26
N TYR A 253 13.69 -26.76 -29.18
CA TYR A 253 12.75 -25.78 -28.63
C TYR A 253 13.35 -24.38 -28.46
N PHE A 254 14.66 -24.24 -28.60
CA PHE A 254 15.32 -22.94 -28.50
C PHE A 254 16.60 -22.90 -29.32
N GLU A 255 16.85 -21.77 -29.99
CA GLU A 255 18.08 -21.48 -30.74
C GLU A 255 18.64 -20.12 -30.34
N ILE A 256 19.96 -20.06 -30.12
CA ILE A 256 20.72 -18.81 -30.11
C ILE A 256 21.67 -18.87 -31.30
N GLN A 257 21.40 -18.07 -32.33
CA GLN A 257 22.12 -18.15 -33.60
C GLN A 257 23.61 -17.84 -33.46
N LYS A 258 23.98 -16.92 -32.56
CA LYS A 258 25.37 -16.51 -32.35
C LYS A 258 25.67 -16.27 -30.88
N ALA A 259 26.61 -17.05 -30.34
CA ALA A 259 27.08 -16.95 -28.97
C ALA A 259 28.59 -17.25 -28.88
N GLU A 260 29.27 -16.58 -27.97
CA GLU A 260 30.65 -16.88 -27.59
C GLU A 260 30.66 -17.95 -26.51
N LEU A 261 31.48 -18.99 -26.67
CA LEU A 261 31.90 -19.85 -25.57
C LEU A 261 33.11 -19.22 -24.89
N GLN A 262 33.02 -18.96 -23.59
CA GLN A 262 34.05 -18.26 -22.81
C GLN A 262 34.70 -19.18 -21.77
N LYS A 263 35.94 -18.86 -21.41
CA LYS A 263 36.68 -19.49 -20.30
C LYS A 263 37.44 -18.46 -19.49
N TRP A 264 37.52 -18.70 -18.17
CA TRP A 264 38.42 -17.98 -17.28
C TRP A 264 39.88 -18.25 -17.67
N LYS A 265 40.66 -17.18 -17.87
CA LYS A 265 42.12 -17.23 -18.05
C LYS A 265 42.80 -16.28 -17.09
N LYS A 266 43.90 -16.76 -16.49
CA LYS A 266 44.81 -15.94 -15.67
C LYS A 266 45.71 -15.11 -16.57
N GLU A 267 45.59 -13.79 -16.51
CA GLU A 267 46.51 -12.87 -17.18
C GLU A 267 47.54 -12.30 -16.20
N LYS A 268 48.80 -12.20 -16.66
CA LYS A 268 49.89 -11.57 -15.93
C LYS A 268 50.12 -10.17 -16.50
N VAL A 269 49.76 -9.13 -15.74
CA VAL A 269 50.05 -7.74 -16.13
C VAL A 269 51.41 -7.36 -15.53
N SER A 270 52.36 -6.95 -16.37
CA SER A 270 53.70 -6.50 -15.94
C SER A 270 53.85 -5.00 -16.15
N TYR A 271 53.90 -4.22 -15.06
CA TYR A 271 54.28 -2.81 -15.13
C TYR A 271 55.81 -2.68 -15.23
N GLY A 272 56.29 -1.94 -16.24
CA GLY A 272 57.72 -1.66 -16.44
C GLY A 272 58.16 -0.40 -15.70
N GLY A 273 58.93 -0.55 -14.63
CA GLY A 273 59.67 0.55 -13.98
C GLY A 273 61.18 0.43 -14.22
N ILE A 274 61.86 1.56 -14.37
CA ILE A 274 63.32 1.64 -14.57
C ILE A 274 64.01 1.47 -13.20
N GLY A 275 64.87 0.47 -13.06
CA GLY A 275 65.70 0.27 -11.85
C GLY A 275 67.17 0.08 -12.21
N LEU A 276 68.06 0.75 -11.48
CA LEU A 276 69.52 0.64 -11.66
C LEU A 276 70.11 -0.32 -10.62
N SER A 277 71.15 -1.06 -11.01
CA SER A 277 71.86 -2.03 -10.15
C SER A 277 73.30 -1.61 -9.95
N PHE A 278 73.77 -1.60 -8.69
CA PHE A 278 75.18 -1.39 -8.37
C PHE A 278 75.69 -2.39 -7.32
N LYS A 279 76.99 -2.67 -7.39
CA LYS A 279 77.67 -3.73 -6.64
C LYS A 279 78.15 -3.18 -5.31
N VAL A 280 77.76 -3.83 -4.21
CA VAL A 280 78.09 -3.38 -2.85
C VAL A 280 79.18 -4.26 -2.21
N ALA A 281 79.27 -5.53 -2.62
CA ALA A 281 80.39 -6.41 -2.31
C ALA A 281 80.58 -7.52 -3.37
N LYS A 282 81.67 -8.30 -3.27
CA LYS A 282 81.94 -9.43 -4.17
C LYS A 282 80.90 -10.54 -3.91
N GLY A 283 79.89 -10.62 -4.79
CA GLY A 283 78.79 -11.58 -4.68
C GLY A 283 77.45 -10.97 -4.21
N VAL A 284 77.41 -9.69 -3.81
CA VAL A 284 76.19 -9.02 -3.33
C VAL A 284 75.94 -7.76 -4.16
N ARG A 285 74.84 -7.75 -4.93
CA ARG A 285 74.28 -6.54 -5.57
C ARG A 285 73.09 -6.06 -4.76
N PHE A 286 73.04 -4.76 -4.49
CA PHE A 286 71.88 -4.14 -3.85
C PHE A 286 71.05 -3.50 -4.96
N TYR A 287 69.77 -3.87 -5.03
CA TYR A 287 68.82 -3.34 -6.01
C TYR A 287 67.90 -2.34 -5.32
N THR A 288 67.81 -1.13 -5.87
CA THR A 288 66.95 -0.06 -5.37
C THR A 288 66.14 0.45 -6.57
N GLY A 289 64.88 0.02 -6.65
CA GLY A 289 63.95 0.32 -7.76
C GLY A 289 62.78 -0.67 -7.85
N THR A 290 61.63 -0.24 -8.35
CA THR A 290 60.35 -0.99 -8.37
C THR A 290 60.46 -2.30 -9.17
N GLY A 291 60.21 -3.44 -8.52
CA GLY A 291 60.10 -4.74 -9.18
C GLY A 291 58.88 -4.82 -10.10
N ARG A 292 58.93 -5.73 -11.09
CA ARG A 292 57.74 -6.12 -11.86
C ARG A 292 56.69 -6.68 -10.89
N ILE A 293 55.67 -5.89 -10.56
CA ILE A 293 54.47 -6.42 -9.92
C ILE A 293 53.74 -7.19 -11.01
N THR A 294 53.78 -8.51 -10.91
CA THR A 294 52.91 -9.39 -11.71
C THR A 294 51.62 -9.54 -10.94
N SER A 295 50.59 -8.77 -11.28
CA SER A 295 49.25 -9.02 -10.76
C SER A 295 48.55 -10.01 -11.69
N SER A 296 48.03 -11.10 -11.13
CA SER A 296 47.24 -12.09 -11.87
C SER A 296 45.77 -11.70 -11.78
N GLN A 297 45.15 -11.31 -12.89
CA GLN A 297 43.71 -11.09 -12.96
C GLN A 297 43.06 -12.27 -13.71
N ASP A 298 41.96 -12.78 -13.17
CA ASP A 298 41.12 -13.76 -13.86
C ASP A 298 40.18 -13.00 -14.80
N VAL A 299 40.32 -13.23 -16.11
CA VAL A 299 39.53 -12.57 -17.15
C VAL A 299 38.83 -13.63 -18.00
N LEU A 300 37.54 -13.43 -18.31
CA LEU A 300 36.81 -14.25 -19.28
C LEU A 300 37.30 -13.95 -20.70
N LYS A 301 37.72 -14.98 -21.44
CA LYS A 301 38.08 -14.86 -22.85
C LYS A 301 37.27 -15.79 -23.71
N THR A 302 36.88 -15.29 -24.88
CA THR A 302 36.26 -16.03 -25.97
C THR A 302 37.19 -17.16 -26.41
N GLU A 303 36.71 -18.39 -26.31
CA GLU A 303 37.37 -19.61 -26.77
C GLU A 303 36.89 -19.99 -28.17
N ASP A 304 35.58 -19.90 -28.42
CA ASP A 304 34.93 -20.28 -29.67
C ASP A 304 33.67 -19.43 -29.90
N ILE A 305 33.16 -19.38 -31.12
CA ILE A 305 31.93 -18.68 -31.50
C ILE A 305 31.07 -19.64 -32.30
N GLY A 306 29.77 -19.68 -32.02
CA GLY A 306 28.87 -20.64 -32.63
C GLY A 306 27.41 -20.41 -32.30
N SER A 307 26.59 -21.42 -32.55
CA SER A 307 25.16 -21.41 -32.23
C SER A 307 24.87 -22.36 -31.08
N ILE A 308 23.87 -22.02 -30.27
CA ILE A 308 23.36 -22.87 -29.17
C ILE A 308 21.99 -23.39 -29.57
N TYR A 309 21.74 -24.67 -29.33
CA TYR A 309 20.46 -25.33 -29.53
C TYR A 309 20.08 -26.08 -28.26
N ILE A 310 18.82 -25.93 -27.83
CA ILE A 310 18.25 -26.66 -26.69
C ILE A 310 17.16 -27.57 -27.22
N THR A 311 17.27 -28.85 -26.90
CA THR A 311 16.32 -29.89 -27.29
C THR A 311 15.71 -30.54 -26.06
N ASN A 312 14.66 -31.35 -26.23
CA ASN A 312 14.12 -32.19 -25.13
C ASN A 312 15.10 -33.25 -24.61
N LYS A 313 16.34 -33.33 -25.10
CA LYS A 313 17.33 -34.29 -24.62
C LYS A 313 18.66 -33.65 -24.23
N ARG A 314 19.06 -32.58 -24.91
CA ARG A 314 20.43 -32.06 -24.86
C ARG A 314 20.49 -30.54 -24.96
N PHE A 315 21.47 -29.97 -24.28
CA PHE A 315 22.01 -28.65 -24.55
C PHE A 315 23.21 -28.80 -25.50
N ILE A 316 23.19 -28.12 -26.65
CA ILE A 316 24.16 -28.31 -27.73
C ILE A 316 24.74 -26.95 -28.12
N PHE A 317 26.07 -26.84 -28.12
CA PHE A 317 26.79 -25.72 -28.72
C PHE A 317 27.54 -26.21 -29.96
N VAL A 318 27.28 -25.59 -31.10
CA VAL A 318 27.98 -25.85 -32.36
C VAL A 318 28.88 -24.65 -32.65
N GLY A 319 30.13 -24.75 -32.20
CA GLY A 319 31.17 -23.76 -32.44
C GLY A 319 31.93 -23.97 -33.74
N GLN A 320 32.67 -22.95 -34.18
CA GLN A 320 33.55 -23.04 -35.35
C GLN A 320 34.71 -24.00 -35.13
N LYS A 321 35.17 -24.18 -33.88
CA LYS A 321 36.30 -25.07 -33.56
C LYS A 321 35.83 -26.41 -33.01
N LYS A 322 34.74 -26.43 -32.24
CA LYS A 322 34.23 -27.66 -31.62
C LYS A 322 32.71 -27.64 -31.42
N THR A 323 32.13 -28.83 -31.42
CA THR A 323 30.76 -29.06 -30.95
C THR A 323 30.80 -29.61 -29.53
N THR A 324 30.01 -29.03 -28.64
CA THR A 324 29.82 -29.51 -27.26
C THR A 324 28.37 -29.91 -27.07
N SER A 325 28.11 -31.12 -26.59
CA SER A 325 26.75 -31.60 -26.33
C SER A 325 26.69 -32.18 -24.92
N ILE A 326 25.70 -31.74 -24.16
CA ILE A 326 25.45 -32.16 -22.77
C ILE A 326 24.00 -32.64 -22.71
N LYS A 327 23.76 -33.82 -22.16
CA LYS A 327 22.39 -34.27 -21.91
C LYS A 327 21.76 -33.46 -20.77
N LEU A 328 20.46 -33.21 -20.84
CA LEU A 328 19.78 -32.37 -19.85
C LEU A 328 19.85 -32.96 -18.42
N ASP A 329 19.76 -34.28 -18.27
CA ASP A 329 19.94 -35.01 -17.00
C ASP A 329 21.36 -34.89 -16.40
N LYS A 330 22.30 -34.32 -17.16
CA LYS A 330 23.71 -34.08 -16.74
C LYS A 330 24.00 -32.61 -16.46
N ILE A 331 23.01 -31.74 -16.55
CA ILE A 331 23.08 -30.36 -16.12
C ILE A 331 22.60 -30.32 -14.67
N LEU A 332 23.47 -29.93 -13.74
CA LEU A 332 23.10 -29.83 -12.32
C LEU A 332 22.30 -28.57 -12.04
N ASP A 333 22.68 -27.48 -12.69
CA ASP A 333 22.19 -26.13 -12.42
C ASP A 333 22.61 -25.21 -13.58
N PHE A 334 21.91 -24.09 -13.73
CA PHE A 334 22.28 -23.04 -14.67
C PHE A 334 21.99 -21.67 -14.08
N ASN A 335 22.85 -20.69 -14.41
CA ASN A 335 22.65 -19.30 -14.02
C ASN A 335 22.58 -18.43 -15.28
N ILE A 336 21.66 -17.47 -15.28
CA ILE A 336 21.56 -16.45 -16.32
C ILE A 336 21.75 -15.09 -15.63
N TYR A 337 22.81 -14.39 -16.01
CA TYR A 337 23.13 -13.04 -15.55
C TYR A 337 22.67 -12.06 -16.62
N GLU A 338 21.39 -11.66 -16.57
CA GLU A 338 20.76 -10.84 -17.60
C GLU A 338 21.50 -9.51 -17.83
N ASP A 339 21.92 -8.84 -16.74
CA ASP A 339 22.65 -7.56 -16.79
C ASP A 339 23.99 -7.67 -17.54
N GLU A 340 24.64 -8.83 -17.46
CA GLU A 340 25.95 -9.08 -18.09
C GLU A 340 25.82 -9.78 -19.45
N GLY A 341 24.62 -10.29 -19.78
CA GLY A 341 24.33 -11.11 -20.94
C GLY A 341 25.07 -12.45 -20.92
N VAL A 342 25.19 -13.09 -19.75
CA VAL A 342 25.98 -14.31 -19.57
C VAL A 342 25.10 -15.49 -19.15
N ILE A 343 25.32 -16.65 -19.76
CA ILE A 343 24.69 -17.92 -19.43
C ILE A 343 25.76 -18.88 -18.91
N GLU A 344 25.60 -19.39 -17.70
CA GLU A 344 26.48 -20.38 -17.10
C GLU A 344 25.75 -21.72 -16.95
N ILE A 345 26.30 -22.78 -17.54
CA ILE A 345 25.78 -24.15 -17.42
C ILE A 345 26.71 -24.98 -16.53
N LYS A 346 26.24 -25.37 -15.34
CA LYS A 346 26.97 -26.26 -14.42
C LYS A 346 26.63 -27.71 -14.75
N LYS A 347 27.65 -28.50 -15.03
CA LYS A 347 27.53 -29.91 -15.39
C LYS A 347 27.85 -30.80 -14.20
N GLU A 348 27.38 -32.05 -14.25
CA GLU A 348 27.76 -33.08 -13.27
C GLU A 348 29.29 -33.29 -13.19
N THR A 349 29.98 -33.18 -14.33
CA THR A 349 31.44 -33.36 -14.40
C THR A 349 32.13 -32.26 -15.22
N GLY A 350 33.33 -31.88 -14.77
CA GLY A 350 34.18 -30.88 -15.42
C GLY A 350 33.78 -29.43 -15.12
N PRO A 351 34.50 -28.45 -15.69
CA PRO A 351 34.23 -27.04 -15.47
C PRO A 351 32.91 -26.60 -16.12
N ALA A 352 32.24 -25.61 -15.53
CA ALA A 352 31.05 -24.97 -16.09
C ALA A 352 31.33 -24.41 -17.50
N LEU A 353 30.30 -24.40 -18.34
CA LEU A 353 30.36 -23.73 -19.63
C LEU A 353 29.75 -22.34 -19.49
N ILE A 354 30.48 -21.34 -19.97
CA ILE A 354 30.06 -19.94 -19.91
C ILE A 354 29.82 -19.48 -21.33
N PHE A 355 28.64 -18.96 -21.60
CA PHE A 355 28.25 -18.46 -22.90
C PHE A 355 27.84 -16.99 -22.82
N ARG A 356 28.18 -16.23 -23.87
CA ARG A 356 27.72 -14.85 -24.04
C ARG A 356 27.02 -14.74 -25.40
N PRO A 357 25.68 -14.65 -25.46
CA PRO A 357 24.98 -14.38 -26.71
C PRO A 357 25.46 -13.08 -27.35
N LEU A 358 25.56 -13.08 -28.68
CA LEU A 358 25.91 -11.92 -29.51
C LEU A 358 24.70 -11.39 -30.29
N THR A 359 23.54 -11.96 -30.05
CA THR A 359 22.23 -11.57 -30.60
C THR A 359 21.28 -11.29 -29.44
N ASP A 360 20.20 -10.56 -29.71
CA ASP A 360 19.14 -10.39 -28.73
C ASP A 360 18.54 -11.75 -28.38
N VAL A 361 18.52 -12.06 -27.09
CA VAL A 361 17.97 -13.30 -26.53
C VAL A 361 16.96 -12.93 -25.47
N ASN A 362 15.78 -13.55 -25.55
CA ASN A 362 14.82 -13.51 -24.45
C ASN A 362 15.31 -14.47 -23.35
N PHE A 363 16.13 -13.94 -22.43
CA PHE A 363 16.72 -14.70 -21.32
C PHE A 363 15.67 -15.32 -20.40
N PHE A 364 14.55 -14.63 -20.21
CA PHE A 364 13.42 -15.16 -19.48
C PHE A 364 12.84 -16.43 -20.16
N TYR A 365 12.56 -16.37 -21.47
CA TYR A 365 12.08 -17.53 -22.23
C TYR A 365 13.09 -18.68 -22.26
N LEU A 366 14.38 -18.37 -22.44
CA LEU A 366 15.47 -19.34 -22.37
C LEU A 366 15.46 -20.09 -21.03
N SER A 367 15.37 -19.35 -19.93
CA SER A 367 15.37 -19.91 -18.57
C SER A 367 14.18 -20.85 -18.36
N ALA A 368 13.00 -20.47 -18.85
CA ALA A 368 11.77 -21.24 -18.70
C ALA A 368 11.83 -22.55 -19.50
N VAL A 369 12.27 -22.48 -20.76
CA VAL A 369 12.43 -23.65 -21.63
C VAL A 369 13.45 -24.61 -21.02
N LEU A 370 14.61 -24.11 -20.59
CA LEU A 370 15.66 -24.97 -20.02
C LEU A 370 15.20 -25.63 -18.71
N ASN A 371 14.58 -24.88 -17.79
CA ASN A 371 14.01 -25.41 -16.55
C ASN A 371 12.98 -26.51 -16.81
N ARG A 372 12.06 -26.27 -17.75
CA ARG A 372 11.01 -27.24 -18.08
C ARG A 372 11.59 -28.52 -18.66
N LEU A 373 12.45 -28.40 -19.67
CA LEU A 373 13.05 -29.56 -20.31
C LEU A 373 13.95 -30.34 -19.35
N MET A 374 14.65 -29.67 -18.43
CA MET A 374 15.40 -30.34 -17.37
C MET A 374 14.48 -31.12 -16.42
N ARG A 375 13.34 -30.55 -15.98
CA ARG A 375 12.35 -31.25 -15.12
C ARG A 375 11.74 -32.48 -15.80
N GLU A 376 11.41 -32.38 -17.08
CA GLU A 376 10.85 -33.50 -17.86
C GLU A 376 11.87 -34.64 -18.09
N ASN A 377 13.16 -34.38 -17.91
CA ASN A 377 14.26 -35.35 -18.04
C ASN A 377 14.91 -35.76 -16.70
N SER A 378 14.42 -35.24 -15.56
CA SER A 378 14.96 -35.50 -14.22
C SER A 378 14.49 -36.82 -13.61
#